data_AF-A0A9E2B451-F1
#
_entry.id   AF-A0A9E2B451-F1
#
_cell.length_a   1.000
_cell.length_b   1.000
_cell.length_c   1.000
_cell.angle_alpha   90.00
_cell.angle_beta   90.00
_cell.angle_gamma   90.00
#
_symmetry.space_group_name_H-M   'P 1'
#
loop_
_entity.id
_entity.type
_entity.pdbx_description
1 polymer ?
#
loop_
_entity_poly.entity_id
_entity_poly.type
_entity_poly.pdbx_seq_one_letter_code
_entity_poly.pdbx_strand_id
1 'polypeptide(L)'
;LFKDSPLFRAYIVLSPDFAPEMINRLSQRLSIVTKETFYYLATGDADISALRTDVLEANTALGAISNSKFHYKFDDFDDANHYSLVGRGIPRALNQIFSLFKPISAKEYNEKLITFELGPFEYLVKKYEDIEYFYGFEKKLIENDIRAVAAAAELKDDLDALENLSKLVKKEFSDSMLSAYYLGLYQEKAGNLKRALQRYQSGLLLEPSQFIDKDILLEKMYTLKEELKK
;
A
#
# COMPACT_ATOMS: atom_id res chain seq x y z
N LEU A 1 -10.07 1.78 23.34
CA LEU A 1 -10.08 0.34 23.08
C LEU A 1 -11.29 -0.39 23.69
N PHE A 2 -11.56 -0.24 24.99
CA PHE A 2 -12.61 -1.01 25.69
C PHE A 2 -14.05 -0.53 25.51
N LYS A 3 -14.29 0.58 24.78
CA LYS A 3 -15.64 1.01 24.40
C LYS A 3 -16.16 0.15 23.25
N ASP A 4 -17.48 0.00 23.13
CA ASP A 4 -18.14 -0.75 22.04
C ASP A 4 -17.73 -0.20 20.66
N SER A 5 -17.71 1.12 20.52
CA SER A 5 -17.12 1.83 19.38
C SER A 5 -15.91 2.65 19.83
N PRO A 6 -14.68 2.11 19.71
CA PRO A 6 -13.46 2.85 20.02
C PRO A 6 -13.29 4.07 19.13
N LEU A 7 -12.84 5.19 19.72
CA LEU A 7 -12.44 6.39 18.97
C LEU A 7 -11.17 6.15 18.13
N PHE A 8 -10.25 5.34 18.66
CA PHE A 8 -8.98 5.02 18.02
C PHE A 8 -8.98 3.59 17.50
N ARG A 9 -8.47 3.42 16.29
CA ARG A 9 -8.21 2.12 15.64
C ARG A 9 -6.73 1.73 15.65
N ALA A 10 -5.85 2.63 16.06
CA ALA A 10 -4.42 2.37 16.18
C ALA A 10 -3.91 2.80 17.56
N TYR A 11 -3.05 1.97 18.16
CA TYR A 11 -2.47 2.19 19.47
C TYR A 11 -0.95 1.99 19.36
N ILE A 12 -0.19 2.99 19.81
CA ILE A 12 1.27 2.93 19.91
C ILE A 12 1.58 2.92 21.40
N VAL A 13 2.05 1.79 21.91
CA VAL A 13 2.21 1.51 23.33
C VAL A 13 3.69 1.25 23.59
N LEU A 14 4.36 2.23 24.19
CA LEU A 14 5.82 2.26 24.35
C LEU A 14 6.14 2.19 25.84
N SER A 15 6.78 1.11 26.29
CA SER A 15 7.09 0.84 27.70
C SER A 15 5.93 1.16 28.66
N PRO A 16 4.75 0.53 28.47
CA PRO A 16 3.61 0.76 29.35
C PRO A 16 3.87 0.23 30.76
N ASP A 17 3.31 0.94 31.74
CA ASP A 17 3.04 0.43 33.07
C ASP A 17 1.63 -0.16 33.09
N PHE A 18 1.53 -1.49 33.11
CA PHE A 18 0.25 -2.18 33.07
C PHE A 18 -0.38 -2.25 34.47
N ALA A 19 -1.61 -1.75 34.58
CA ALA A 19 -2.41 -2.01 35.76
C ALA A 19 -2.67 -3.53 35.94
N PRO A 20 -2.92 -4.00 37.18
CA PRO A 20 -3.30 -5.38 37.43
C PRO A 20 -4.46 -5.84 36.53
N GLU A 21 -4.39 -7.08 36.05
CA GLU A 21 -5.34 -7.69 35.10
C GLU A 21 -5.40 -7.04 33.71
N MET A 22 -4.62 -5.99 33.41
CA MET A 22 -4.74 -5.30 32.13
C MET A 22 -4.35 -6.19 30.95
N ILE A 23 -3.31 -7.01 31.08
CA ILE A 23 -2.89 -7.96 30.03
C ILE A 23 -4.03 -8.92 29.70
N ASN A 24 -4.66 -9.53 30.72
CA ASN A 24 -5.82 -10.42 30.56
C ASN A 24 -6.98 -9.73 29.86
N ARG A 25 -7.32 -8.50 30.28
CA ARG A 25 -8.41 -7.71 29.69
C ARG A 25 -8.13 -7.33 28.25
N LEU A 26 -6.89 -6.94 27.94
CA LEU A 26 -6.45 -6.63 26.58
C LEU A 26 -6.58 -7.87 25.70
N SER A 27 -6.09 -9.04 26.14
CA SER A 27 -6.20 -10.29 25.41
C SER A 27 -7.66 -10.64 25.09
N GLN A 28 -8.54 -10.56 26.08
CA GLN A 28 -9.98 -10.77 25.89
C GLN A 28 -10.58 -9.79 24.89
N ARG A 29 -10.29 -8.48 25.03
CA ARG A 29 -10.86 -7.45 24.16
C ARG A 29 -10.36 -7.56 22.73
N LEU A 30 -9.05 -7.74 22.54
CA LEU A 30 -8.40 -7.80 21.22
C LEU A 30 -8.73 -9.11 20.49
N SER A 31 -9.07 -10.17 21.20
CA SER A 31 -9.58 -11.41 20.58
C SER A 31 -10.93 -11.23 19.88
N ILE A 32 -11.75 -10.27 20.30
CA ILE A 32 -13.12 -10.09 19.81
C ILE A 32 -13.34 -8.79 19.02
N VAL A 33 -12.27 -8.07 18.64
CA VAL A 33 -12.43 -6.87 17.81
C VAL A 33 -12.98 -7.24 16.43
N THR A 34 -13.93 -6.44 15.95
CA THR A 34 -14.59 -6.64 14.65
C THR A 34 -14.15 -5.62 13.60
N LYS A 35 -13.53 -4.52 14.04
CA LYS A 35 -12.90 -3.51 13.17
C LYS A 35 -11.39 -3.68 13.24
N GLU A 36 -10.72 -3.39 12.12
CA GLU A 36 -9.26 -3.42 12.09
C GLU A 36 -8.68 -2.58 13.22
N THR A 37 -7.82 -3.20 14.01
CA THR A 37 -7.19 -2.60 15.18
C THR A 37 -5.69 -2.85 15.08
N PHE A 38 -4.93 -1.77 14.91
CA PHE A 38 -3.47 -1.79 14.93
C PHE A 38 -3.00 -1.60 16.37
N TYR A 39 -2.13 -2.49 16.83
CA TYR A 39 -1.55 -2.40 18.16
C TYR A 39 -0.05 -2.66 18.06
N TYR A 40 0.72 -1.62 18.32
CA TYR A 40 2.17 -1.66 18.38
C TYR A 40 2.59 -1.62 19.85
N LEU A 41 3.34 -2.63 20.28
CA LEU A 41 3.92 -2.70 21.61
C LEU A 41 5.45 -2.66 21.50
N ALA A 42 6.13 -1.92 22.36
CA ALA A 42 7.59 -1.95 22.38
C ALA A 42 8.19 -1.74 23.77
N THR A 43 9.39 -2.28 23.95
CA THR A 43 10.29 -2.10 25.10
C THR A 43 11.73 -1.97 24.61
N GLY A 44 12.66 -1.65 25.50
CA GLY A 44 14.11 -1.69 25.24
C GLY A 44 14.85 -2.66 26.17
N ASP A 45 16.01 -3.15 25.76
CA ASP A 45 16.87 -4.07 26.52
C ASP A 45 17.32 -3.51 27.87
N ALA A 46 17.55 -2.20 27.93
CA ALA A 46 17.92 -1.43 29.12
C ALA A 46 16.74 -0.63 29.71
N ASP A 47 15.51 -1.08 29.46
CA ASP A 47 14.31 -0.49 30.06
C ASP A 47 14.18 -0.83 31.56
N ILE A 48 13.24 -0.19 32.25
CA ILE A 48 12.92 -0.47 33.66
C ILE A 48 12.52 -1.94 33.77
N SER A 49 13.26 -2.71 34.57
CA SER A 49 13.19 -4.18 34.57
C SER A 49 11.77 -4.71 34.83
N ALA A 50 11.04 -4.12 35.78
CA ALA A 50 9.65 -4.50 36.05
C ALA A 50 8.74 -4.29 34.83
N LEU A 51 8.83 -3.11 34.18
CA LEU A 51 8.03 -2.80 32.98
C LEU A 51 8.40 -3.73 31.83
N ARG A 52 9.69 -3.97 31.59
CA ARG A 52 10.17 -4.88 30.54
C ARG A 52 9.60 -6.28 30.73
N THR A 53 9.60 -6.81 31.96
CA THR A 53 9.03 -8.11 32.27
C THR A 53 7.54 -8.17 31.89
N ASP A 54 6.76 -7.18 32.31
CA ASP A 54 5.31 -7.13 32.02
C ASP A 54 5.04 -6.95 30.53
N VAL A 55 5.87 -6.17 29.82
CA VAL A 55 5.75 -5.97 28.38
C VAL A 55 6.07 -7.24 27.59
N LEU A 56 7.07 -8.01 28.03
CA LEU A 56 7.38 -9.31 27.42
C LEU A 56 6.27 -10.33 27.66
N GLU A 57 5.67 -10.35 28.87
CA GLU A 57 4.49 -11.15 29.16
C GLU A 57 3.30 -10.75 28.27
N ALA A 58 3.01 -9.44 28.18
CA ALA A 58 1.97 -8.91 27.33
C ALA A 58 2.22 -9.30 25.86
N ASN A 59 3.47 -9.28 25.40
CA ASN A 59 3.79 -9.70 24.06
C ASN A 59 3.47 -11.17 23.81
N THR A 60 3.81 -12.07 24.73
CA THR A 60 3.44 -13.48 24.63
C THR A 60 1.93 -13.66 24.56
N ALA A 61 1.17 -12.98 25.41
CA ALA A 61 -0.29 -13.09 25.47
C ALA A 61 -0.97 -12.51 24.21
N LEU A 62 -0.58 -11.31 23.79
CA LEU A 62 -1.18 -10.63 22.63
C LEU A 62 -0.74 -11.27 21.31
N GLY A 63 0.49 -11.77 21.21
CA GLY A 63 1.00 -12.45 20.02
C GLY A 63 0.30 -13.79 19.73
N ALA A 64 -0.34 -14.40 20.73
CA ALA A 64 -1.10 -15.65 20.57
C ALA A 64 -2.52 -15.44 20.03
N ILE A 65 -2.99 -14.19 19.90
CA ILE A 65 -4.35 -13.90 19.46
C ILE A 65 -4.51 -14.21 17.97
N SER A 66 -5.38 -15.15 17.66
CA SER A 66 -5.80 -15.47 16.29
C SER A 66 -7.06 -14.69 15.90
N ASN A 67 -6.90 -13.43 15.51
CA ASN A 67 -7.97 -12.61 14.96
C ASN A 67 -7.44 -11.82 13.76
N SER A 68 -8.03 -12.01 12.58
CA SER A 68 -7.62 -11.32 11.36
C SER A 68 -7.83 -9.79 11.42
N LYS A 69 -8.69 -9.31 12.33
CA LYS A 69 -8.94 -7.90 12.59
C LYS A 69 -7.95 -7.25 13.55
N PHE A 70 -7.03 -8.04 14.10
CA PHE A 70 -6.04 -7.58 15.05
C PHE A 70 -4.64 -7.57 14.39
N HIS A 71 -4.14 -6.38 14.09
CA HIS A 71 -2.83 -6.19 13.50
C HIS A 71 -1.81 -5.87 14.59
N TYR A 72 -1.19 -6.91 15.12
CA TYR A 72 -0.23 -6.82 16.20
C TYR A 72 1.21 -6.75 15.71
N LYS A 73 2.04 -5.97 16.41
CA LYS A 73 3.49 -5.98 16.26
C LYS A 73 4.14 -5.65 17.58
N PHE A 74 5.28 -6.30 17.77
CA PHE A 74 6.16 -6.09 18.88
C PHE A 74 7.57 -5.82 18.38
N ASP A 75 8.24 -4.87 19.03
CA ASP A 75 9.68 -4.65 18.90
C ASP A 75 10.31 -4.57 20.30
N ASP A 76 11.38 -5.33 20.51
CA ASP A 76 12.28 -5.21 21.65
C ASP A 76 13.59 -4.62 21.14
N PHE A 77 13.91 -3.39 21.55
CA PHE A 77 15.03 -2.65 21.00
C PHE A 77 16.33 -2.92 21.78
N ASP A 78 17.35 -3.41 21.08
CA ASP A 78 18.72 -3.46 21.58
C ASP A 78 19.31 -2.05 21.78
N ASP A 79 20.14 -1.86 22.80
CA ASP A 79 20.75 -0.56 23.15
C ASP A 79 19.70 0.56 23.28
N ALA A 80 18.60 0.28 23.99
CA ALA A 80 17.54 1.25 24.24
C ALA A 80 17.04 1.18 25.68
N ASN A 81 16.95 2.34 26.33
CA ASN A 81 16.37 2.49 27.65
C ASN A 81 14.94 3.05 27.55
N HIS A 82 14.28 3.19 28.71
CA HIS A 82 12.91 3.69 28.85
C HIS A 82 12.61 4.96 28.02
N TYR A 83 13.60 5.84 27.88
CA TYR A 83 13.46 7.10 27.18
C TYR A 83 13.87 7.00 25.71
N SER A 84 14.99 6.34 25.41
CA SER A 84 15.53 6.28 24.05
C SER A 84 14.72 5.36 23.13
N LEU A 85 13.99 4.38 23.67
CA LEU A 85 13.09 3.52 22.90
C LEU A 85 11.98 4.33 22.21
N VAL A 86 11.56 5.46 22.77
CA VAL A 86 10.47 6.28 22.20
C VAL A 86 10.85 6.81 20.81
N GLY A 87 12.09 7.30 20.66
CA GLY A 87 12.61 7.80 19.39
C GLY A 87 12.75 6.73 18.31
N ARG A 88 12.82 5.45 18.71
CA ARG A 88 12.87 4.30 17.79
C ARG A 88 11.48 3.73 17.50
N GLY A 89 10.62 3.70 18.51
CA GLY A 89 9.29 3.10 18.47
C GLY A 89 8.30 3.87 17.61
N ILE A 90 8.23 5.20 17.72
CA ILE A 90 7.26 6.00 16.96
C ILE A 90 7.43 5.81 15.44
N PRO A 91 8.65 5.97 14.85
CA PRO A 91 8.83 5.75 13.42
C PRO A 91 8.48 4.33 12.98
N ARG A 92 8.83 3.31 13.78
CA ARG A 92 8.51 1.89 13.49
C ARG A 92 7.01 1.65 13.48
N ALA A 93 6.32 2.13 14.49
CA ALA A 93 4.87 2.01 14.63
C ALA A 93 4.13 2.68 13.47
N LEU A 94 4.50 3.93 13.12
CA LEU A 94 3.90 4.64 11.99
C LEU A 94 4.15 3.90 10.68
N ASN A 95 5.37 3.39 10.47
CA ASN A 95 5.75 2.64 9.28
C ASN A 95 4.91 1.35 9.09
N GLN A 96 4.47 0.75 10.19
CA GLN A 96 3.57 -0.41 10.17
C GLN A 96 2.11 0.00 9.99
N ILE A 97 1.61 0.95 10.80
CA ILE A 97 0.23 1.43 10.75
C ILE A 97 -0.10 1.92 9.34
N PHE A 98 0.80 2.68 8.72
CA PHE A 98 0.65 3.23 7.37
C PHE A 98 1.25 2.34 6.27
N SER A 99 1.46 1.05 6.53
CA SER A 99 2.09 0.14 5.55
C SER A 99 1.33 0.06 4.22
N LEU A 100 0.00 0.11 4.25
CA LEU A 100 -0.84 0.07 3.04
C LEU A 100 -0.74 1.34 2.20
N PHE A 101 -0.46 2.48 2.83
CA PHE A 101 -0.34 3.77 2.15
C PHE A 101 0.87 3.84 1.21
N LYS A 102 1.88 3.02 1.48
CA LYS A 102 3.11 2.95 0.68
C LYS A 102 2.81 2.61 -0.79
N PRO A 103 3.66 3.07 -1.72
CA PRO A 103 3.63 2.60 -3.10
C PRO A 103 3.75 1.07 -3.16
N ILE A 104 3.18 0.48 -4.21
CA ILE A 104 3.31 -0.95 -4.49
C ILE A 104 4.80 -1.29 -4.64
N SER A 105 5.32 -2.00 -3.66
CA SER A 105 6.72 -2.46 -3.65
C SER A 105 6.90 -3.69 -4.55
N ALA A 106 8.15 -4.00 -4.93
CA ALA A 106 8.45 -5.24 -5.66
C ALA A 106 7.97 -6.50 -4.91
N LYS A 107 8.05 -6.50 -3.57
CA LYS A 107 7.54 -7.60 -2.75
C LYS A 107 6.01 -7.71 -2.84
N GLU A 108 5.31 -6.60 -2.65
CA GLU A 108 3.85 -6.54 -2.77
C GLU A 108 3.37 -6.93 -4.18
N TYR A 109 4.10 -6.48 -5.21
CA TYR A 109 3.85 -6.82 -6.60
C TYR A 109 3.84 -8.34 -6.82
N ASN A 110 4.92 -9.02 -6.39
CA ASN A 110 5.07 -10.46 -6.59
C ASN A 110 4.13 -11.29 -5.71
N GLU A 111 3.96 -10.90 -4.44
CA GLU A 111 3.25 -11.73 -3.46
C GLU A 111 1.74 -11.48 -3.44
N LYS A 112 1.27 -10.29 -3.83
CA LYS A 112 -0.13 -9.87 -3.69
C LYS A 112 -0.76 -9.43 -5.00
N LEU A 113 -0.13 -8.54 -5.77
CA LEU A 113 -0.73 -7.99 -6.98
C LEU A 113 -0.88 -9.06 -8.07
N ILE A 114 0.21 -9.78 -8.39
CA ILE A 114 0.17 -10.82 -9.43
C ILE A 114 -0.72 -11.99 -9.01
N THR A 115 -0.80 -12.31 -7.72
CA THR A 115 -1.58 -13.44 -7.21
C THR A 115 -3.04 -13.09 -6.94
N PHE A 116 -3.45 -11.82 -7.11
CA PHE A 116 -4.82 -11.40 -6.83
C PHE A 116 -5.82 -11.99 -7.83
N GLU A 117 -6.84 -12.68 -7.30
CA GLU A 117 -7.79 -13.49 -8.08
C GLU A 117 -8.66 -12.66 -9.03
N LEU A 118 -9.03 -11.44 -8.64
CA LEU A 118 -9.89 -10.57 -9.45
C LEU A 118 -9.13 -9.75 -10.51
N GLY A 119 -7.80 -9.89 -10.55
CA GLY A 119 -6.96 -9.23 -11.55
C GLY A 119 -6.30 -7.92 -11.09
N PRO A 120 -5.32 -7.40 -11.87
CA PRO A 120 -4.45 -6.31 -11.42
C PRO A 120 -5.17 -4.98 -11.18
N PHE A 121 -6.16 -4.64 -12.01
CA PHE A 121 -6.93 -3.40 -11.84
C PHE A 121 -7.79 -3.44 -10.58
N GLU A 122 -8.48 -4.55 -10.32
CA GLU A 122 -9.28 -4.73 -9.10
C GLU A 122 -8.43 -4.69 -7.83
N TYR A 123 -7.18 -5.16 -7.89
CA TYR A 123 -6.24 -4.98 -6.77
C TYR A 123 -5.95 -3.49 -6.50
N LEU A 124 -5.75 -2.68 -7.54
CA LEU A 124 -5.53 -1.25 -7.39
C LEU A 124 -6.73 -0.58 -6.72
N VAL A 125 -7.94 -0.85 -7.23
CA VAL A 125 -9.18 -0.33 -6.67
C VAL A 125 -9.30 -0.71 -5.20
N LYS A 126 -9.18 -2.02 -4.91
CA LYS A 126 -9.25 -2.52 -3.55
C LYS A 126 -8.21 -1.89 -2.62
N LYS A 127 -6.96 -1.72 -3.06
CA LYS A 127 -5.91 -1.09 -2.25
C LYS A 127 -6.28 0.35 -1.88
N TYR A 128 -6.84 1.11 -2.81
CA TYR A 128 -7.20 2.51 -2.57
C TYR A 128 -8.46 2.63 -1.71
N GLU A 129 -9.45 1.75 -1.88
CA GLU A 129 -10.61 1.64 -0.99
C GLU A 129 -10.22 1.24 0.43
N ASP A 130 -9.32 0.25 0.57
CA ASP A 130 -8.80 -0.19 1.86
C ASP A 130 -8.08 0.98 2.57
N ILE A 131 -7.30 1.78 1.84
CA ILE A 131 -6.64 2.99 2.37
C ILE A 131 -7.66 4.00 2.91
N GLU A 132 -8.73 4.28 2.15
CA GLU A 132 -9.80 5.18 2.57
C GLU A 132 -10.51 4.65 3.81
N TYR A 133 -10.88 3.35 3.81
CA TYR A 133 -11.56 2.70 4.91
C TYR A 133 -10.72 2.69 6.22
N PHE A 134 -9.41 2.44 6.11
CA PHE A 134 -8.53 2.34 7.26
C PHE A 134 -8.11 3.69 7.83
N TYR A 135 -7.75 4.65 6.97
CA TYR A 135 -7.18 5.92 7.41
C TYR A 135 -8.16 7.09 7.37
N GLY A 136 -9.33 6.91 6.74
CA GLY A 136 -10.39 7.92 6.68
C GLY A 136 -10.13 9.04 5.68
N PHE A 137 -9.25 8.82 4.69
CA PHE A 137 -8.99 9.78 3.62
C PHE A 137 -8.61 9.10 2.31
N GLU A 138 -8.97 9.74 1.21
CA GLU A 138 -8.64 9.27 -0.14
C GLU A 138 -7.16 9.51 -0.47
N LYS A 139 -6.46 8.46 -0.91
CA LYS A 139 -5.11 8.59 -1.47
C LYS A 139 -5.19 9.00 -2.93
N LYS A 140 -4.45 10.05 -3.29
CA LYS A 140 -4.25 10.40 -4.70
C LYS A 140 -3.48 9.29 -5.42
N LEU A 141 -3.97 8.91 -6.60
CA LEU A 141 -3.29 7.94 -7.46
C LEU A 141 -1.86 8.42 -7.75
N ILE A 142 -0.90 7.48 -7.72
CA ILE A 142 0.50 7.77 -7.99
C ILE A 142 1.02 6.91 -9.14
N GLU A 143 1.96 7.47 -9.90
CA GLU A 143 2.50 6.84 -11.11
C GLU A 143 3.16 5.48 -10.85
N ASN A 144 3.82 5.31 -9.70
CA ASN A 144 4.42 4.02 -9.32
C ASN A 144 3.37 2.89 -9.22
N ASP A 145 2.21 3.17 -8.64
CA ASP A 145 1.16 2.16 -8.50
C ASP A 145 0.54 1.83 -9.86
N ILE A 146 0.37 2.83 -10.72
CA ILE A 146 -0.10 2.66 -12.11
C ILE A 146 0.88 1.78 -12.89
N ARG A 147 2.18 2.05 -12.80
CA ARG A 147 3.23 1.26 -13.47
C ARG A 147 3.24 -0.19 -13.00
N ALA A 148 3.11 -0.43 -11.69
CA ALA A 148 3.02 -1.77 -11.14
C ALA A 148 1.79 -2.50 -11.69
N VAL A 149 0.61 -1.86 -11.69
CA VAL A 149 -0.62 -2.49 -12.18
C VAL A 149 -0.56 -2.78 -13.68
N ALA A 150 -0.04 -1.85 -14.47
CA ALA A 150 0.15 -2.05 -15.90
C ALA A 150 1.09 -3.22 -16.20
N ALA A 151 2.23 -3.30 -15.50
CA ALA A 151 3.17 -4.41 -15.67
C ALA A 151 2.54 -5.77 -15.32
N ALA A 152 1.72 -5.82 -14.26
CA ALA A 152 1.00 -7.04 -13.90
C ALA A 152 -0.10 -7.39 -14.92
N ALA A 153 -0.78 -6.39 -15.47
CA ALA A 153 -1.79 -6.60 -16.51
C ALA A 153 -1.17 -7.10 -17.82
N GLU A 154 -0.04 -6.52 -18.24
CA GLU A 154 0.73 -7.01 -19.40
C GLU A 154 1.25 -8.43 -19.18
N LEU A 155 1.76 -8.75 -17.99
CA LEU A 155 2.25 -10.10 -17.67
C LEU A 155 1.14 -11.16 -17.74
N LYS A 156 -0.10 -10.77 -17.48
CA LYS A 156 -1.28 -11.65 -17.50
C LYS A 156 -2.06 -11.60 -18.80
N ASP A 157 -1.62 -10.81 -19.78
CA ASP A 157 -2.39 -10.48 -20.99
C ASP A 157 -3.83 -9.99 -20.69
N ASP A 158 -4.00 -9.27 -19.56
CA ASP A 158 -5.29 -8.78 -19.08
C ASP A 158 -5.64 -7.43 -19.74
N LEU A 159 -6.27 -7.51 -20.92
CA LEU A 159 -6.67 -6.35 -21.69
C LEU A 159 -7.73 -5.49 -21.00
N ASP A 160 -8.65 -6.11 -20.24
CA ASP A 160 -9.71 -5.40 -19.51
C ASP A 160 -9.09 -4.55 -18.39
N ALA A 161 -8.12 -5.09 -17.66
CA ALA A 161 -7.36 -4.33 -16.68
C ALA A 161 -6.60 -3.15 -17.29
N LEU A 162 -5.95 -3.34 -18.45
CA LEU A 162 -5.27 -2.24 -19.16
C LEU A 162 -6.25 -1.18 -19.64
N GLU A 163 -7.42 -1.56 -20.14
CA GLU A 163 -8.45 -0.63 -20.56
C GLU A 163 -8.93 0.22 -19.38
N ASN A 164 -9.31 -0.42 -18.28
CA ASN A 164 -9.81 0.25 -17.09
C ASN A 164 -8.75 1.14 -16.46
N LEU A 165 -7.50 0.68 -16.38
CA LEU A 165 -6.37 1.50 -15.93
C LEU A 165 -6.19 2.74 -16.82
N SER A 166 -6.23 2.58 -18.14
CA SER A 166 -6.06 3.72 -19.06
C SER A 166 -7.15 4.78 -18.91
N LYS A 167 -8.40 4.37 -18.64
CA LYS A 167 -9.52 5.28 -18.36
C LYS A 167 -9.32 6.02 -17.04
N LEU A 168 -8.88 5.32 -16.00
CA LEU A 168 -8.58 5.91 -14.70
C LEU A 168 -7.44 6.95 -14.82
N VAL A 169 -6.33 6.58 -15.46
CA VAL A 169 -5.20 7.51 -15.68
C VAL A 169 -5.64 8.73 -16.48
N LYS A 170 -6.45 8.56 -17.53
CA LYS A 170 -6.97 9.70 -18.30
C LYS A 170 -7.81 10.65 -17.45
N LYS A 171 -8.59 10.12 -16.51
CA LYS A 171 -9.42 10.92 -15.61
C LYS A 171 -8.56 11.70 -14.61
N GLU A 172 -7.59 11.03 -13.98
CA GLU A 172 -6.79 11.61 -12.89
C GLU A 172 -5.61 12.47 -13.39
N PHE A 173 -5.13 12.23 -14.61
CA PHE A 173 -3.94 12.87 -15.20
C PHE A 173 -4.20 13.39 -16.62
N SER A 174 -5.34 14.04 -16.86
CA SER A 174 -5.78 14.48 -18.20
C SER A 174 -4.77 15.34 -18.96
N ASP A 175 -4.01 16.15 -18.22
CA ASP A 175 -3.09 17.14 -18.80
C ASP A 175 -1.65 16.60 -18.90
N SER A 176 -1.43 15.34 -18.50
CA SER A 176 -0.11 14.70 -18.52
C SER A 176 0.04 13.71 -19.66
N MET A 177 1.25 13.60 -20.21
CA MET A 177 1.67 12.58 -21.17
C MET A 177 1.34 11.16 -20.70
N LEU A 178 1.25 10.94 -19.38
CA LEU A 178 0.86 9.69 -18.76
C LEU A 178 -0.49 9.17 -19.29
N SER A 179 -1.47 10.05 -19.47
CA SER A 179 -2.80 9.69 -19.98
C SER A 179 -2.75 9.17 -21.42
N ALA A 180 -2.03 9.88 -22.28
CA ALA A 180 -1.83 9.50 -23.67
C ALA A 180 -1.05 8.18 -23.78
N TYR A 181 -0.03 8.01 -22.93
CA TYR A 181 0.79 6.81 -22.89
C TYR A 181 -0.02 5.55 -22.57
N TYR A 182 -0.79 5.55 -21.46
CA TYR A 182 -1.54 4.36 -21.07
C TYR A 182 -2.73 4.05 -21.99
N LEU A 183 -3.36 5.08 -22.58
CA LEU A 183 -4.34 4.87 -23.65
C LEU A 183 -3.69 4.25 -24.90
N GLY A 184 -2.49 4.69 -25.26
CA GLY A 184 -1.72 4.13 -26.37
C GLY A 184 -1.33 2.68 -26.11
N LEU A 185 -0.85 2.38 -24.90
CA LEU A 185 -0.43 1.04 -24.48
C LEU A 185 -1.59 0.04 -24.56
N TYR A 186 -2.77 0.42 -24.06
CA TYR A 186 -3.97 -0.40 -24.19
C TYR A 186 -4.32 -0.67 -25.66
N GLN A 187 -4.32 0.36 -26.52
CA GLN A 187 -4.63 0.19 -27.95
C GLN A 187 -3.59 -0.68 -28.67
N GLU A 188 -2.31 -0.56 -28.31
CA GLU A 188 -1.21 -1.38 -28.83
C GLU A 188 -1.46 -2.85 -28.49
N LYS A 189 -1.71 -3.17 -27.22
CA LYS A 189 -1.98 -4.53 -26.76
C LYS A 189 -3.28 -5.11 -27.32
N ALA A 190 -4.29 -4.27 -27.57
CA ALA A 190 -5.52 -4.66 -28.25
C ALA A 190 -5.35 -4.83 -29.78
N GLY A 191 -4.15 -4.66 -30.34
CA GLY A 191 -3.87 -4.80 -31.77
C GLY A 191 -4.29 -3.59 -32.63
N ASN A 192 -4.78 -2.52 -32.02
CA ASN A 192 -5.25 -1.31 -32.69
C ASN A 192 -4.10 -0.32 -32.94
N LEU A 193 -3.05 -0.75 -33.64
CA LEU A 193 -1.79 0.00 -33.81
C LEU A 193 -1.98 1.44 -34.33
N LYS A 194 -2.91 1.65 -35.27
CA LYS A 194 -3.24 3.00 -35.78
C LYS A 194 -3.80 3.90 -34.69
N ARG A 195 -4.67 3.37 -33.83
CA ARG A 195 -5.24 4.13 -32.70
C ARG A 195 -4.17 4.37 -31.64
N ALA A 196 -3.31 3.38 -31.37
CA ALA A 196 -2.19 3.54 -30.45
C ALA A 196 -1.26 4.69 -30.89
N LEU A 197 -0.88 4.72 -32.18
CA LEU A 197 -0.07 5.79 -32.75
C LEU A 197 -0.72 7.17 -32.59
N GLN A 198 -2.04 7.28 -32.84
CA GLN A 198 -2.78 8.52 -32.64
C GLN A 198 -2.78 8.98 -31.16
N ARG A 199 -2.89 8.04 -30.21
CA ARG A 199 -2.82 8.37 -28.78
C ARG A 199 -1.46 8.90 -28.39
N TYR A 200 -0.38 8.23 -28.77
CA TYR A 200 0.97 8.72 -28.47
C TYR A 200 1.26 10.08 -29.11
N GLN A 201 0.82 10.31 -30.36
CA GLN A 201 0.93 11.62 -31.01
C GLN A 201 0.20 12.72 -30.25
N SER A 202 -1.03 12.45 -29.77
CA SER A 202 -1.79 13.44 -29.00
C SER A 202 -1.13 13.80 -27.66
N GLY A 203 -0.31 12.90 -27.11
CA GLY A 203 0.43 13.13 -25.88
C GLY A 203 1.58 14.12 -26.01
N LEU A 204 2.13 14.37 -27.20
CA LEU A 204 3.32 15.22 -27.38
C LEU A 204 3.11 16.69 -26.94
N LEU A 205 1.85 17.13 -26.84
CA LEU A 205 1.44 18.47 -26.40
C LEU A 205 1.08 18.53 -24.91
N LEU A 206 1.07 17.41 -24.20
CA LEU A 206 0.76 17.34 -22.77
C LEU A 206 2.02 17.55 -21.91
N GLU A 207 1.85 17.67 -20.60
CA GLU A 207 2.96 17.85 -19.67
C GLU A 207 3.69 16.52 -19.38
N PRO A 208 5.03 16.49 -19.40
CA PRO A 208 5.79 15.31 -18.97
C PRO A 208 5.43 14.91 -17.54
N SER A 209 5.55 13.62 -17.25
CA SER A 209 5.37 13.04 -15.92
C SER A 209 6.72 12.61 -15.33
N GLN A 210 6.70 11.89 -14.21
CA GLN A 210 7.94 11.44 -13.58
C GLN A 210 8.65 10.38 -14.42
N PHE A 211 7.91 9.46 -15.04
CA PHE A 211 8.50 8.37 -15.82
C PHE A 211 8.12 8.38 -17.29
N ILE A 212 7.17 9.21 -17.72
CA ILE A 212 6.80 9.35 -19.14
C ILE A 212 7.08 10.77 -19.61
N ASP A 213 7.95 10.88 -20.61
CA ASP A 213 8.34 12.12 -21.28
C ASP A 213 8.17 12.01 -22.81
N LYS A 214 8.64 13.04 -23.54
CA LYS A 214 8.54 13.09 -25.01
C LYS A 214 9.33 11.98 -25.68
N ASP A 215 10.49 11.62 -25.15
CA ASP A 215 11.37 10.65 -25.78
C ASP A 215 10.71 9.27 -25.77
N ILE A 216 10.08 8.89 -24.65
CA ILE A 216 9.31 7.64 -24.54
C ILE A 216 8.14 7.60 -25.53
N LEU A 217 7.40 8.70 -25.66
CA LEU A 217 6.30 8.77 -26.63
C LEU A 217 6.80 8.66 -28.08
N LEU A 218 7.90 9.34 -28.41
CA LEU A 218 8.50 9.30 -29.74
C LEU A 218 9.01 7.90 -30.08
N GLU A 219 9.68 7.22 -29.13
CA GLU A 219 10.13 5.85 -29.28
C GLU A 219 8.94 4.93 -29.63
N LYS A 220 7.89 4.95 -28.82
CA LYS A 220 6.64 4.21 -29.08
C LYS A 220 6.05 4.50 -30.45
N MET A 221 6.05 5.77 -30.87
CA MET A 221 5.56 6.17 -32.19
C MET A 221 6.43 5.61 -33.33
N TYR A 222 7.75 5.58 -33.19
CA TYR A 222 8.65 5.05 -34.21
C TYR A 222 8.48 3.54 -34.35
N THR A 223 8.46 2.79 -33.24
CA THR A 223 8.22 1.34 -33.23
C THR A 223 6.92 0.99 -33.95
N LEU A 224 5.81 1.65 -33.60
CA LEU A 224 4.52 1.40 -34.25
C LEU A 224 4.50 1.74 -35.74
N LYS A 225 5.19 2.81 -36.15
CA LYS A 225 5.30 3.17 -37.57
C LYS A 225 6.06 2.14 -38.38
N GLU A 226 7.06 1.47 -37.79
CA GLU A 226 7.78 0.37 -38.45
C GLU A 226 6.92 -0.88 -38.55
N GLU A 227 6.18 -1.22 -37.49
CA GLU A 227 5.26 -2.35 -37.50
C GLU A 227 4.14 -2.19 -38.54
N LEU A 228 3.58 -0.98 -38.67
CA LEU A 228 2.55 -0.68 -39.67
C LEU A 228 3.02 -0.72 -41.12
N LYS A 229 4.34 -0.75 -41.37
CA LYS A 229 4.92 -0.90 -42.72
C LYS A 229 5.13 -2.35 -43.12
N LYS A 230 5.12 -3.29 -42.17
CA LYS A 230 5.22 -4.72 -42.40
C LYS A 230 3.86 -5.29 -42.77
#